data_AF-A0A7H0GLH0-F1
#
_entry.id   AF-A0A7H0GLH0-F1
#
_cell.length_a   1.000
_cell.length_b   1.000
_cell.length_c   1.000
_cell.angle_alpha   90.00
_cell.angle_beta   90.00
_cell.angle_gamma   90.00
#
_symmetry.space_group_name_H-M   'P 1'
#
loop_
_entity.id
_entity.type
_entity.pdbx_description
1 polymer ?
#
loop_
_entity_poly.entity_id
_entity_poly.type
_entity_poly.pdbx_seq_one_letter_code
_entity_poly.pdbx_strand_id
1 'polypeptide(L)'
;MSFPHGLFDFVLEGGTPGSAAEVHVTYPATLPSGAVYWKYGPTPSGLGCSSASECAAPHWYAFPGANIVGNTVRLTIVDGGPGDDDLSANGVIIDAGGPGVVGTVDAPGAVAVPTLSQWALFIMMLALAFSAVRVLRGRRSTERS
;
A
#
# COMPACT_ATOMS: atom_id res chain seq x y z
N MET A 1 -8.28 7.93 -5.37
CA MET A 1 -8.47 8.24 -3.93
C MET A 1 -8.67 9.73 -3.79
N SER A 2 -9.59 10.18 -2.94
CA SER A 2 -9.86 11.60 -2.69
C SER A 2 -9.89 11.92 -1.20
N PHE A 3 -9.50 13.14 -0.85
CA PHE A 3 -9.47 13.67 0.52
C PHE A 3 -10.33 14.93 0.61
N PRO A 4 -11.66 14.82 0.82
CA PRO A 4 -12.59 15.95 0.74
C PRO A 4 -12.30 17.07 1.75
N HIS A 5 -11.64 16.74 2.85
CA HIS A 5 -11.24 17.69 3.88
C HIS A 5 -9.72 17.92 3.92
N GLY A 6 -9.01 17.50 2.88
CA GLY A 6 -7.56 17.55 2.81
C GLY A 6 -6.89 16.58 3.80
N LEU A 7 -5.61 16.85 4.03
CA LEU A 7 -4.74 16.15 4.96
C LEU A 7 -4.13 17.20 5.89
N PHE A 8 -3.66 16.76 7.04
CA PHE A 8 -2.94 17.59 7.99
C PHE A 8 -1.89 16.75 8.70
N ASP A 9 -0.86 17.43 9.19
CA ASP A 9 0.14 16.89 10.07
C ASP A 9 0.02 17.53 11.46
N PHE A 10 0.45 16.81 12.48
CA PHE A 10 0.60 17.34 13.83
C PHE A 10 1.72 16.63 14.57
N VAL A 11 2.19 17.30 15.62
CA VAL A 11 3.15 16.74 16.58
C VAL A 11 2.54 16.84 17.97
N LEU A 12 2.52 15.72 18.70
CA LEU A 12 2.22 15.71 20.13
C LEU A 12 3.54 15.56 20.88
N GLU A 13 3.80 16.43 21.85
CA GLU A 13 5.02 16.41 22.65
C GLU A 13 4.70 16.24 24.14
N GLY A 14 5.69 15.82 24.92
CA GLY A 14 5.58 15.72 26.39
C GLY A 14 4.86 14.47 26.86
N GLY A 15 4.68 13.47 26.01
CA GLY A 15 4.18 12.15 26.36
C GLY A 15 5.19 11.35 27.20
N THR A 16 4.71 10.28 27.82
CA THR A 16 5.62 9.24 28.34
C THR A 16 6.00 8.31 27.19
N PRO A 17 7.29 7.95 27.02
CA PRO A 17 7.73 6.97 26.02
C PRO A 17 6.83 5.72 25.97
N GLY A 18 6.24 5.45 24.80
CA GLY A 18 5.36 4.29 24.56
C GLY A 18 3.92 4.45 25.05
N SER A 19 3.54 5.64 25.53
CA SER A 19 2.16 5.91 25.95
C SER A 19 1.21 6.13 24.76
N ALA A 20 -0.08 5.94 24.99
CA ALA A 20 -1.11 6.19 23.98
C ALA A 20 -1.69 7.61 24.13
N ALA A 21 -1.90 8.28 23.01
CA ALA A 21 -2.66 9.51 22.91
C ALA A 21 -4.01 9.27 22.21
N GLU A 22 -5.03 10.00 22.63
CA GLU A 22 -6.33 10.05 21.97
C GLU A 22 -6.54 11.42 21.34
N VAL A 23 -6.64 11.49 20.01
CA VAL A 23 -6.81 12.73 19.25
C VAL A 23 -8.21 12.75 18.64
N HIS A 24 -8.97 13.82 18.87
CA HIS A 24 -10.31 14.00 18.30
C HIS A 24 -10.25 15.12 17.27
N VAL A 25 -10.57 14.77 16.03
CA VAL A 25 -10.56 15.72 14.90
C VAL A 25 -11.99 15.86 14.40
N THR A 26 -12.53 17.07 14.49
CA THR A 26 -13.89 17.38 14.02
C THR A 26 -13.83 18.16 12.72
N TYR A 27 -14.45 17.62 11.68
CA TYR A 27 -14.48 18.20 10.34
C TYR A 27 -15.68 19.13 10.14
N PRO A 28 -15.59 20.10 9.21
CA PRO A 28 -16.70 21.03 8.93
C PRO A 28 -17.99 20.39 8.41
N ALA A 29 -17.93 19.16 7.90
CA ALA A 29 -19.08 18.40 7.42
C ALA A 29 -18.90 16.91 7.70
N THR A 30 -20.02 16.17 7.65
CA THR A 30 -20.04 14.70 7.79
C THR A 30 -19.11 14.04 6.78
N LEU A 31 -18.30 13.10 7.25
CA LEU A 31 -17.41 12.36 6.38
C LEU A 31 -18.22 11.44 5.44
N PRO A 32 -17.82 11.29 4.16
CA PRO A 32 -18.56 10.44 3.24
C PRO A 32 -18.64 8.99 3.71
N SER A 33 -19.69 8.29 3.27
CA SER A 33 -19.78 6.84 3.49
C SER A 33 -18.57 6.11 2.90
N GLY A 34 -18.03 5.14 3.64
CA GLY A 34 -16.83 4.40 3.25
C GLY A 34 -15.52 5.18 3.42
N ALA A 35 -15.53 6.36 4.07
CA ALA A 35 -14.31 7.03 4.47
C ALA A 35 -13.50 6.13 5.42
N VAL A 36 -12.20 6.10 5.18
CA VAL A 36 -11.20 5.47 6.03
C VAL A 36 -10.18 6.54 6.39
N TYR A 37 -9.58 6.47 7.57
CA TYR A 37 -8.49 7.37 7.91
C TYR A 37 -7.19 6.83 7.35
N TRP A 38 -6.52 7.63 6.53
CA TRP A 38 -5.27 7.24 5.88
C TRP A 38 -4.13 8.02 6.47
N LYS A 39 -3.00 7.34 6.62
CA LYS A 39 -1.73 7.94 7.03
C LYS A 39 -0.69 7.71 5.95
N TYR A 40 0.30 8.60 5.92
CA TYR A 40 1.45 8.48 5.03
C TYR A 40 2.73 8.49 5.85
N GLY A 41 3.27 7.31 6.10
CA GLY A 41 4.42 7.13 6.99
C GLY A 41 4.96 5.70 6.93
N PRO A 42 6.09 5.44 7.61
CA PRO A 42 6.60 4.08 7.78
C PRO A 42 5.67 3.26 8.69
N THR A 43 5.76 1.93 8.59
CA THR A 43 4.97 1.00 9.41
C THR A 43 5.74 -0.27 9.76
N PRO A 44 5.26 -1.08 10.70
CA PRO A 44 5.61 -2.50 10.76
C PRO A 44 5.08 -3.27 9.54
N SER A 45 5.69 -4.42 9.22
CA SER A 45 5.21 -5.29 8.13
C SER A 45 3.74 -5.69 8.30
N GLY A 46 2.96 -5.63 7.22
CA GLY A 46 1.55 -6.03 7.20
C GLY A 46 0.56 -4.86 7.19
N LEU A 47 1.01 -3.61 7.22
CA LEU A 47 0.15 -2.41 7.08
C LEU A 47 0.40 -1.70 5.75
N GLY A 48 0.14 -2.38 4.63
CA GLY A 48 0.32 -1.80 3.29
C GLY A 48 1.70 -2.05 2.66
N CYS A 49 2.53 -2.87 3.30
CA CYS A 49 3.87 -3.27 2.87
C CYS A 49 4.18 -4.69 3.35
N SER A 50 5.14 -5.38 2.72
CA SER A 50 5.41 -6.81 2.96
C SER A 50 6.77 -7.11 3.59
N SER A 51 7.75 -6.21 3.50
CA SER A 51 9.10 -6.41 4.06
C SER A 51 9.54 -5.24 4.92
N ALA A 52 10.37 -5.48 5.94
CA ALA A 52 10.85 -4.40 6.82
C ALA A 52 11.54 -3.25 6.06
N SER A 53 12.30 -3.56 5.00
CA SER A 53 12.94 -2.54 4.17
C SER A 53 11.96 -1.72 3.33
N GLU A 54 10.86 -2.33 2.88
CA GLU A 54 9.79 -1.64 2.17
C GLU A 54 8.99 -0.76 3.13
N CYS A 55 8.66 -1.30 4.30
CA CYS A 55 7.85 -0.62 5.30
C CYS A 55 8.56 0.55 5.99
N ALA A 56 9.90 0.59 5.92
CA ALA A 56 10.69 1.73 6.40
C ALA A 56 10.56 2.97 5.51
N ALA A 57 10.17 2.83 4.24
CA ALA A 57 9.84 3.96 3.40
C ALA A 57 8.39 4.41 3.67
N PRO A 58 8.12 5.73 3.72
CA PRO A 58 6.76 6.24 3.83
C PRO A 58 5.85 5.70 2.73
N HIS A 59 4.68 5.20 3.12
CA HIS A 59 3.67 4.69 2.20
C HIS A 59 2.27 4.96 2.75
N TRP A 60 1.26 4.85 1.88
CA TRP A 60 -0.13 5.01 2.28
C TRP A 60 -0.66 3.73 2.93
N TYR A 61 -1.29 3.87 4.10
CA TYR A 61 -1.98 2.77 4.75
C TYR A 61 -3.24 3.25 5.49
N ALA A 62 -4.22 2.36 5.58
CA ALA A 62 -5.41 2.57 6.39
C ALA A 62 -5.03 2.44 7.86
N PHE A 63 -5.28 3.47 8.65
CA PHE A 63 -4.90 3.47 10.06
C PHE A 63 -5.91 2.68 10.91
N PRO A 64 -5.52 1.56 11.54
CA PRO A 64 -6.45 0.74 12.32
C PRO A 64 -6.91 1.41 13.63
N GLY A 65 -6.16 2.38 14.14
CA GLY A 65 -6.50 3.13 15.35
C GLY A 65 -7.50 4.26 15.15
N ALA A 66 -8.14 4.36 13.98
CA ALA A 66 -9.15 5.38 13.71
C ALA A 66 -10.58 4.86 13.91
N ASN A 67 -11.39 5.68 14.58
CA ASN A 67 -12.82 5.47 14.70
C ASN A 67 -13.57 6.70 14.19
N ILE A 68 -14.38 6.52 13.14
CA ILE A 68 -15.10 7.59 12.46
C ILE A 68 -16.57 7.57 12.88
N VAL A 69 -17.08 8.70 13.38
CA VAL A 69 -18.49 8.88 13.75
C VAL A 69 -18.96 10.24 13.24
N GLY A 70 -19.82 10.23 12.22
CA GLY A 70 -20.35 11.46 11.62
C GLY A 70 -19.24 12.31 10.99
N ASN A 71 -19.00 13.49 11.54
CA ASN A 71 -17.92 14.40 11.13
C ASN A 71 -16.69 14.36 12.06
N THR A 72 -16.64 13.44 13.03
CA THR A 72 -15.53 13.35 13.98
C THR A 72 -14.75 12.06 13.80
N VAL A 73 -13.42 12.18 13.82
CA VAL A 73 -12.50 11.04 13.86
C VAL A 73 -11.80 11.03 15.22
N ARG A 74 -11.89 9.90 15.92
CA ARG A 74 -11.08 9.61 17.09
C ARG A 74 -9.91 8.74 16.67
N LEU A 75 -8.69 9.20 16.92
CA LEU A 75 -7.45 8.49 16.66
C LEU A 75 -6.87 8.02 17.99
N THR A 76 -6.51 6.74 18.08
CA THR A 76 -5.73 6.19 19.19
C THR A 76 -4.35 5.84 18.64
N ILE A 77 -3.33 6.62 19.00
CA ILE A 77 -1.95 6.47 18.52
C ILE A 77 -1.07 6.13 19.71
N VAL A 78 -0.25 5.10 19.58
CA VAL A 78 0.77 4.73 20.57
C VAL A 78 2.09 5.31 20.10
N ASP A 79 2.79 6.02 20.97
CA ASP A 79 4.15 6.51 20.75
C ASP A 79 5.10 5.34 20.44
N GLY A 80 5.78 5.41 19.30
CA GLY A 80 6.55 4.34 18.68
C GLY A 80 5.74 3.24 17.97
N GLY A 81 4.44 3.43 17.78
CA GLY A 81 3.54 2.50 17.09
C GLY A 81 3.15 2.96 15.68
N PRO A 82 2.28 2.19 14.99
CA PRO A 82 1.70 2.66 13.73
C PRO A 82 1.02 4.02 13.91
N GLY A 83 1.24 4.91 12.96
CA GLY A 83 0.73 6.28 13.00
C GLY A 83 1.57 7.27 13.79
N ASP A 84 2.76 6.84 14.21
CA ASP A 84 3.88 7.67 14.65
C ASP A 84 5.05 7.49 13.68
N ASP A 85 5.41 8.56 12.97
CA ASP A 85 6.20 8.49 11.74
C ASP A 85 7.68 8.14 11.95
N ASP A 86 8.18 8.18 13.19
CA ASP A 86 9.55 7.74 13.52
C ASP A 86 9.61 6.33 14.13
N LEU A 87 8.45 5.72 14.40
CA LEU A 87 8.29 4.41 15.04
C LEU A 87 9.11 4.24 16.33
N SER A 88 9.41 5.34 17.03
CA SER A 88 10.29 5.38 18.19
C SER A 88 9.53 5.85 19.43
N ALA A 89 9.47 5.00 20.46
CA ALA A 89 8.88 5.38 21.74
C ALA A 89 9.76 6.43 22.45
N ASN A 90 9.51 7.72 22.23
CA ASN A 90 10.36 8.82 22.67
C ASN A 90 9.61 9.97 23.38
N GLY A 91 8.29 9.82 23.57
CA GLY A 91 7.41 10.83 24.17
C GLY A 91 6.92 11.89 23.17
N VAL A 92 7.20 11.71 21.89
CA VAL A 92 6.77 12.56 20.78
C VAL A 92 6.05 11.69 19.76
N ILE A 93 4.86 12.12 19.32
CA ILE A 93 4.14 11.47 18.22
C ILE A 93 4.14 12.41 17.04
N ILE A 94 4.72 11.99 15.92
CA ILE A 94 4.69 12.70 14.64
C ILE A 94 3.68 12.00 13.74
N ASP A 95 2.63 12.70 13.31
CA ASP A 95 1.59 12.10 12.48
C ASP A 95 1.22 12.97 11.28
N ALA A 96 1.08 12.33 10.11
CA ALA A 96 0.50 12.91 8.91
C ALA A 96 -0.64 12.04 8.35
N GLY A 97 -1.83 12.62 8.17
CA GLY A 97 -2.95 11.87 7.63
C GLY A 97 -4.25 12.65 7.43
N GLY A 98 -5.32 11.89 7.14
CA GLY A 98 -6.66 12.43 7.01
C GLY A 98 -7.69 11.43 6.45
N PRO A 99 -8.98 11.77 6.53
CA PRO A 99 -10.07 10.94 6.01
C PRO A 99 -10.05 10.96 4.48
N GLY A 100 -9.91 9.77 3.91
CA GLY A 100 -9.89 9.55 2.48
C GLY A 100 -10.94 8.53 2.06
N VAL A 101 -11.51 8.74 0.89
CA VAL A 101 -12.38 7.76 0.24
C VAL A 101 -11.63 7.19 -0.95
N VAL A 102 -11.50 5.87 -0.98
CA VAL A 102 -11.06 5.18 -2.20
C VAL A 102 -12.30 5.09 -3.08
N GLY A 103 -12.39 5.97 -4.08
CA GLY A 103 -13.43 5.84 -5.09
C GLY A 103 -13.37 4.43 -5.69
N THR A 104 -14.51 3.79 -5.85
CA THR A 104 -14.61 2.62 -6.72
C THR A 104 -14.22 3.11 -8.10
N VAL A 105 -12.99 2.80 -8.51
CA VAL A 105 -12.67 2.85 -9.93
C VAL A 105 -13.40 1.65 -10.50
N ASP A 106 -14.71 1.79 -10.74
CA ASP A 106 -15.32 1.11 -11.85
C ASP A 106 -14.58 1.67 -13.06
N ALA A 107 -13.40 1.10 -13.38
CA ALA A 107 -12.67 1.48 -14.56
C ALA A 107 -13.62 1.17 -15.71
N PRO A 108 -14.25 2.16 -16.35
CA PRO A 108 -15.19 1.88 -17.41
C PRO A 108 -14.30 1.42 -18.57
N GLY A 109 -14.11 0.10 -18.70
CA GLY A 109 -13.16 -0.48 -19.64
C GLY A 109 -11.98 -1.27 -19.04
N ALA A 110 -12.03 -1.76 -17.81
CA ALA A 110 -11.18 -2.90 -17.42
C ALA A 110 -11.62 -4.14 -18.23
N VAL A 111 -11.12 -4.26 -19.45
CA VAL A 111 -11.35 -5.44 -20.29
C VAL A 111 -10.29 -6.47 -19.93
N ALA A 112 -10.70 -7.72 -19.69
CA ALA A 112 -9.76 -8.82 -19.51
C ALA A 112 -8.78 -8.84 -20.70
N VAL A 113 -7.48 -8.75 -20.42
CA VAL A 113 -6.46 -8.96 -21.45
C VAL A 113 -6.50 -10.44 -21.81
N PRO A 114 -6.74 -10.80 -23.09
CA PRO A 114 -6.78 -12.20 -23.48
C PRO A 114 -5.43 -12.84 -23.16
N THR A 115 -5.44 -13.86 -22.30
CA THR A 115 -4.27 -14.72 -22.12
C THR A 115 -4.27 -15.78 -23.21
N LEU A 116 -3.08 -16.28 -23.54
CA LEU A 116 -2.98 -17.45 -24.40
C LEU A 116 -3.65 -18.64 -23.70
N SER A 117 -4.42 -19.42 -24.45
CA SER A 117 -4.93 -20.68 -23.92
C SER A 117 -3.76 -21.57 -23.50
N GLN A 118 -3.97 -22.42 -22.49
CA GLN A 118 -2.95 -23.36 -22.02
C GLN A 118 -2.39 -24.20 -23.18
N TRP A 119 -3.24 -24.57 -24.13
CA TRP A 119 -2.84 -25.26 -25.37
C TRP A 119 -1.94 -24.42 -26.27
N ALA A 120 -2.24 -23.14 -26.46
CA ALA A 120 -1.39 -22.24 -27.25
C ALA A 120 -0.01 -22.03 -26.61
N LEU A 121 0.05 -21.99 -25.27
CA LEU A 121 1.32 -21.95 -24.53
C LEU A 121 2.14 -23.24 -24.74
N PHE A 122 1.52 -24.43 -24.67
CA PHE A 122 2.21 -25.68 -24.98
C PHE A 122 2.73 -25.73 -26.42
N ILE A 123 1.93 -25.30 -27.39
CA ILE A 123 2.36 -25.23 -28.79
C ILE A 123 3.54 -24.28 -28.96
N MET A 124 3.51 -23.11 -28.30
CA MET A 124 4.61 -22.15 -28.36
C MET A 124 5.89 -22.70 -27.72
N MET A 125 5.78 -23.38 -26.59
CA MET A 125 6.92 -24.05 -25.95
C MET A 125 7.53 -25.12 -26.87
N LEU A 126 6.69 -25.92 -27.52
CA LEU A 126 7.16 -26.94 -28.48
C LEU A 126 7.81 -26.30 -29.72
N ALA A 127 7.26 -25.20 -30.23
CA ALA A 127 7.83 -24.48 -31.37
C ALA A 127 9.21 -23.88 -31.05
N LEU A 128 9.38 -23.31 -29.85
CA LEU A 128 10.66 -22.80 -29.37
C LEU A 128 11.68 -23.92 -29.12
N ALA A 129 11.25 -25.04 -28.53
CA ALA A 129 12.11 -26.21 -28.36
C ALA A 129 12.57 -26.78 -29.71
N PHE A 130 11.67 -26.85 -30.69
CA PHE A 130 11.98 -27.36 -32.01
C PHE A 130 12.94 -26.46 -32.79
N SER A 131 12.74 -25.14 -32.75
CA SER A 131 13.65 -24.18 -33.39
C SER A 131 15.04 -24.22 -32.76
N ALA A 132 15.13 -24.30 -31.43
CA ALA A 132 16.39 -24.47 -30.71
C ALA A 132 17.14 -25.75 -31.14
N VAL A 133 16.45 -26.88 -31.26
CA VAL A 133 17.05 -28.15 -31.72
C VAL A 133 17.60 -28.04 -33.14
N ARG A 134 16.89 -27.37 -34.06
CA ARG A 134 17.36 -27.16 -35.43
C ARG A 134 18.63 -26.30 -35.48
N VAL A 135 18.66 -25.21 -34.73
CA VAL A 135 19.84 -24.32 -34.64
C VAL A 135 21.05 -25.08 -34.07
N LEU A 136 20.85 -25.85 -33.00
CA LEU A 136 21.94 -26.61 -32.37
C LEU A 136 22.46 -27.75 -33.26
N ARG A 137 21.60 -28.41 -34.04
CA ARG A 137 22.01 -29.45 -35.00
C ARG A 137 22.77 -28.88 -36.20
N GLY A 138 22.34 -27.72 -36.72
CA GLY A 138 23.03 -27.04 -37.82
C GLY A 138 24.43 -26.57 -37.46
N ARG A 139 24.67 -26.18 -36.19
CA ARG A 139 26.00 -25.78 -35.69
C ARG A 139 26.97 -26.97 -35.57
N ARG A 140 26.47 -28.15 -35.18
CA ARG A 140 27.29 -29.36 -35.05
C ARG A 140 27.74 -29.96 -36.39
N SER A 141 27.01 -29.70 -37.48
CA SER A 141 27.42 -30.13 -38.82
C SER A 141 28.54 -29.28 -39.41
N THR A 142 28.67 -28.02 -39.00
CA THR A 142 29.72 -27.11 -39.49
C THR A 142 31.07 -27.30 -38.79
N GLU A 143 31.07 -27.85 -37.56
CA GLU A 143 32.31 -28.14 -36.80
C GLU A 143 32.97 -29.48 -37.17
N ARG A 144 32.36 -30.28 -38.07
CA ARG A 144 32.85 -31.62 -38.47
C ARG A 144 33.35 -31.69 -39.92
N SER A 145 33.50 -30.56 -40.61
CA SER A 145 34.00 -30.50 -41.99
C SER A 145 35.36 -29.82 -42.08
#